data_AF-A0A1I3D8H2-F1
#
_entry.id   AF-A0A1I3D8H2-F1
#
_cell.length_a   1.000
_cell.length_b   1.000
_cell.length_c   1.000
_cell.angle_alpha   90.00
_cell.angle_beta   90.00
_cell.angle_gamma   90.00
#
_symmetry.space_group_name_H-M   'P 1'
#
loop_
_entity.id
_entity.type
_entity.pdbx_description
1 polymer ?
#
loop_
_entity_poly.entity_id
_entity_poly.type
_entity_poly.pdbx_seq_one_letter_code
_entity_poly.pdbx_strand_id
1 'polypeptide(L)'
;MLLSFYWGIEMNFEEKKQKLLEQLSKATGINFEISDSELSDDETINKLKEMVVRFNVLDSKSSFYRAFLTRELSYSDAAAYIHRFHIDENAVRMVFYLESQTDYTKEAVSLLKSLLPDSQDALVQIDSKHIALIVHFEKTPDSEEINQYCMEFLDMLESEAFMSFKVSYDLPTNNFTDLPSSYKDVVIAMHIGNIFNSSGHIYSYNTLGLGRLLYNIPADEVETYLNNHINFDILSGLDVETLNLLEAFFDNDLSLAETSRKMFIHRNTLIYRLDKFADLTGYDVRKFSDAITVKLSLMLYNYIRATK
;
A
#
# COMPACT_ATOMS: atom_id res chain seq x y z
N MET A 1 -22.95 0.81 18.62
CA MET A 1 -24.33 1.19 18.98
C MET A 1 -25.41 0.56 18.08
N LEU A 2 -25.06 -0.34 17.14
CA LEU A 2 -26.03 -1.03 16.25
C LEU A 2 -26.41 -2.46 16.68
N LEU A 3 -25.91 -2.94 17.83
CA LEU A 3 -26.20 -4.29 18.35
C LEU A 3 -27.29 -4.34 19.44
N SER A 4 -27.76 -3.19 19.94
CA SER A 4 -28.70 -3.16 21.07
C SER A 4 -30.17 -3.22 20.69
N PHE A 5 -30.53 -3.26 19.40
CA PHE A 5 -31.92 -3.12 18.95
C PHE A 5 -32.61 -4.42 18.52
N TYR A 6 -31.97 -5.59 18.66
CA TYR A 6 -32.55 -6.89 18.27
C TYR A 6 -32.76 -7.89 19.42
N TRP A 7 -32.57 -7.47 20.68
CA TRP A 7 -32.69 -8.34 21.86
C TRP A 7 -33.89 -7.92 22.73
N GLY A 8 -35.10 -8.09 22.19
CA GLY A 8 -36.30 -8.17 23.00
C GLY A 8 -36.52 -9.63 23.39
N ILE A 9 -36.55 -9.91 24.71
CA ILE A 9 -36.52 -11.21 25.40
C ILE A 9 -35.09 -11.61 25.82
N GLU A 10 -34.84 -11.66 27.13
CA GLU A 10 -33.61 -12.18 27.73
C GLU A 10 -33.45 -13.67 27.38
N MET A 11 -32.75 -13.96 26.29
CA MET A 11 -32.40 -15.34 25.95
C MET A 11 -31.47 -15.95 27.02
N ASN A 12 -31.76 -17.18 27.43
CA ASN A 12 -30.93 -17.96 28.34
C ASN A 12 -29.63 -18.41 27.63
N PHE A 13 -28.60 -18.80 28.40
CA PHE A 13 -27.29 -19.25 27.93
C PHE A 13 -27.40 -20.32 26.82
N GLU A 14 -28.17 -21.38 27.02
CA GLU A 14 -28.30 -22.46 26.04
C GLU A 14 -28.91 -21.99 24.71
N GLU A 15 -29.88 -21.07 24.74
CA GLU A 15 -30.45 -20.49 23.51
C GLU A 15 -29.42 -19.62 22.76
N LYS A 16 -28.62 -18.85 23.50
CA LYS A 16 -27.54 -18.03 22.91
C LYS A 16 -26.44 -18.92 22.31
N LYS A 17 -26.05 -19.97 23.02
CA LYS A 17 -25.05 -20.96 22.59
C LYS A 17 -25.50 -21.69 21.34
N GLN A 18 -26.71 -22.24 21.32
CA GLN A 18 -27.22 -22.98 20.16
C GLN A 18 -27.33 -22.11 18.92
N LYS A 19 -27.80 -20.86 19.06
CA LYS A 19 -27.86 -19.89 17.95
C LYS A 19 -26.48 -19.54 17.39
N LEU A 20 -25.45 -19.40 18.24
CA LEU A 20 -24.08 -19.13 17.79
C LEU A 20 -23.44 -20.36 17.12
N LEU A 21 -23.71 -21.57 17.62
CA LEU A 21 -23.27 -22.82 17.00
C LEU A 21 -23.94 -23.06 15.64
N GLU A 22 -25.22 -22.73 15.48
CA GLU A 22 -25.90 -22.74 14.18
C GLU A 22 -25.28 -21.73 13.20
N GLN A 23 -24.92 -20.53 13.66
CA GLN A 23 -24.22 -19.55 12.84
C GLN A 23 -22.84 -20.05 12.41
N LEU A 24 -22.09 -20.70 13.31
CA LEU A 24 -20.81 -21.34 12.97
C LEU A 24 -20.98 -22.49 11.97
N SER A 25 -21.97 -23.35 12.18
CA SER A 25 -22.26 -24.46 11.26
C SER A 25 -22.65 -23.94 9.89
N LYS A 26 -23.47 -22.88 9.82
CA LYS A 26 -23.80 -22.22 8.55
C LYS A 26 -22.59 -21.55 7.89
N ALA A 27 -21.68 -20.95 8.66
CA ALA A 27 -20.52 -20.25 8.14
C ALA A 27 -19.41 -21.20 7.64
N THR A 28 -19.26 -22.37 8.26
CA THR A 28 -18.16 -23.31 8.00
C THR A 28 -18.59 -24.58 7.27
N GLY A 29 -19.87 -24.92 7.27
CA GLY A 29 -20.39 -26.20 6.77
C GLY A 29 -20.18 -27.39 7.73
N ILE A 30 -19.69 -27.16 8.95
CA ILE A 30 -19.35 -28.19 9.94
C ILE A 30 -20.25 -28.07 11.16
N ASN A 31 -20.81 -29.18 11.64
CA ASN A 31 -21.57 -29.18 12.89
C ASN A 31 -20.63 -29.11 14.10
N PHE A 32 -20.84 -28.10 14.94
CA PHE A 32 -20.10 -27.91 16.18
C PHE A 32 -20.95 -28.33 17.38
N GLU A 33 -20.34 -29.11 18.27
CA GLU A 33 -20.88 -29.41 19.60
C GLU A 33 -19.83 -29.02 20.64
N ILE A 34 -20.29 -28.48 21.78
CA ILE A 34 -19.42 -28.17 22.92
C ILE A 34 -19.65 -29.23 23.98
N SER A 35 -18.67 -30.08 24.19
CA SER A 35 -18.61 -31.01 25.32
C SER A 35 -17.73 -30.43 26.42
N ASP A 36 -18.25 -30.36 27.65
CA ASP A 36 -17.54 -29.99 28.90
C ASP A 36 -16.56 -28.80 28.78
N SER A 37 -17.10 -27.60 29.00
CA SER A 37 -16.33 -26.36 29.06
C SER A 37 -15.93 -26.05 30.50
N GLU A 38 -14.64 -25.82 30.77
CA GLU A 38 -14.16 -25.25 32.04
C GLU A 38 -14.42 -23.73 32.15
N LEU A 39 -14.88 -23.10 31.07
CA LEU A 39 -15.17 -21.67 31.01
C LEU A 39 -16.57 -21.38 31.57
N SER A 40 -16.73 -20.20 32.14
CA SER A 40 -18.06 -19.71 32.51
C SER A 40 -18.98 -19.56 31.28
N ASP A 41 -20.29 -19.51 31.53
CA ASP A 41 -21.30 -19.31 30.49
C ASP A 41 -21.03 -18.05 29.65
N ASP A 42 -20.69 -16.93 30.31
CA ASP A 42 -20.41 -15.67 29.62
C ASP A 42 -19.11 -15.71 28.80
N GLU A 43 -18.05 -16.36 29.30
CA GLU A 43 -16.80 -16.56 28.57
C GLU A 43 -16.99 -17.47 27.36
N THR A 44 -17.79 -18.52 27.51
CA THR A 44 -18.14 -19.45 26.42
C THR A 44 -18.90 -18.72 25.32
N ILE A 45 -19.90 -17.89 25.68
CA ILE A 45 -20.64 -17.07 24.72
C ILE A 45 -19.73 -16.05 24.04
N ASN A 46 -18.82 -15.40 24.76
CA ASN A 46 -17.90 -14.43 24.16
C ASN A 46 -16.92 -15.09 23.19
N LYS A 47 -16.34 -16.25 23.53
CA LYS A 47 -15.50 -17.01 22.59
C LYS A 47 -16.27 -17.47 21.35
N LEU A 48 -17.51 -17.95 21.54
CA LEU A 48 -18.37 -18.31 20.41
C LEU A 48 -18.69 -17.10 19.54
N LYS A 49 -18.98 -15.93 20.13
CA LYS A 49 -19.16 -14.69 19.37
C LYS A 49 -17.90 -14.30 18.63
N GLU A 50 -16.73 -14.41 19.23
CA GLU A 50 -15.45 -14.14 18.55
C GLU A 50 -15.21 -15.11 17.38
N MET A 51 -15.50 -16.39 17.57
CA MET A 51 -15.42 -17.38 16.48
C MET A 51 -16.44 -17.07 15.40
N VAL A 52 -17.70 -16.82 15.75
CA VAL A 52 -18.77 -16.44 14.82
C VAL A 52 -18.38 -15.19 14.06
N VAL A 53 -17.81 -14.18 14.72
CA VAL A 53 -17.32 -12.97 14.08
C VAL A 53 -16.16 -13.33 13.14
N ARG A 54 -15.15 -14.09 13.57
CA ARG A 54 -14.05 -14.53 12.69
C ARG A 54 -14.55 -15.27 11.44
N PHE A 55 -15.53 -16.15 11.58
CA PHE A 55 -16.07 -16.94 10.47
C PHE A 55 -17.10 -16.16 9.63
N ASN A 56 -17.88 -15.27 10.22
CA ASN A 56 -18.81 -14.36 9.51
C ASN A 56 -18.08 -13.18 8.87
N VAL A 57 -16.87 -12.82 9.33
CA VAL A 57 -16.05 -11.75 8.74
C VAL A 57 -15.63 -12.12 7.32
N LEU A 58 -15.59 -13.41 6.95
CA LEU A 58 -15.24 -13.90 5.60
C LEU A 58 -16.49 -14.28 4.77
N ASP A 59 -17.62 -13.61 5.00
CA ASP A 59 -18.88 -13.90 4.28
C ASP A 59 -18.83 -13.55 2.78
N SER A 60 -17.93 -12.64 2.41
CA SER A 60 -17.77 -12.09 1.07
C SER A 60 -16.37 -12.34 0.53
N LYS A 61 -16.28 -12.44 -0.80
CA LYS A 61 -15.01 -12.54 -1.55
C LYS A 61 -14.04 -11.42 -1.12
N SER A 62 -14.55 -10.19 -0.98
CA SER A 62 -13.77 -9.02 -0.55
C SER A 62 -13.09 -9.21 0.81
N SER A 63 -13.84 -9.65 1.83
CA SER A 63 -13.26 -9.88 3.15
C SER A 63 -12.29 -11.06 3.18
N PHE A 64 -12.58 -12.12 2.40
CA PHE A 64 -11.66 -13.23 2.24
C PHE A 64 -10.31 -12.78 1.70
N TYR A 65 -10.30 -12.05 0.57
CA TYR A 65 -9.07 -11.50 0.04
C TYR A 65 -8.39 -10.56 1.02
N ARG A 66 -9.13 -9.68 1.73
CA ARG A 66 -8.52 -8.80 2.74
C ARG A 66 -7.70 -9.60 3.76
N ALA A 67 -8.32 -10.59 4.39
CA ALA A 67 -7.66 -11.41 5.41
C ALA A 67 -6.49 -12.22 4.85
N PHE A 68 -6.58 -12.68 3.60
CA PHE A 68 -5.51 -13.40 2.95
C PHE A 68 -4.32 -12.49 2.60
N LEU A 69 -4.58 -11.33 1.99
CA LEU A 69 -3.55 -10.33 1.63
C LEU A 69 -2.81 -9.80 2.87
N THR A 70 -3.54 -9.53 3.97
CA THR A 70 -2.95 -9.05 5.23
C THR A 70 -2.31 -10.16 6.06
N ARG A 71 -2.31 -11.41 5.59
CA ARG A 71 -1.80 -12.60 6.27
C ARG A 71 -2.48 -12.92 7.61
N GLU A 72 -3.71 -12.44 7.79
CA GLU A 72 -4.59 -12.87 8.88
C GLU A 72 -5.13 -14.29 8.66
N LEU A 73 -5.17 -14.73 7.38
CA LEU A 73 -5.60 -16.06 6.98
C LEU A 73 -4.45 -16.85 6.34
N SER A 74 -4.20 -18.06 6.84
CA SER A 74 -3.20 -18.95 6.27
C SER A 74 -3.69 -19.58 4.96
N TYR A 75 -2.78 -20.08 4.11
CA TYR A 75 -3.18 -20.77 2.88
C TYR A 75 -3.99 -22.04 3.15
N SER A 76 -3.64 -22.82 4.19
CA SER A 76 -4.40 -24.02 4.56
C SER A 76 -5.85 -23.70 4.90
N ASP A 77 -6.10 -22.56 5.55
CA ASP A 77 -7.44 -22.12 5.89
C ASP A 77 -8.14 -21.46 4.69
N ALA A 78 -7.39 -20.85 3.77
CA ALA A 78 -7.90 -20.22 2.57
C ALA A 78 -8.48 -21.22 1.55
N ALA A 79 -8.00 -22.47 1.51
CA ALA A 79 -8.41 -23.48 0.53
C ALA A 79 -9.94 -23.68 0.45
N ALA A 80 -10.62 -23.70 1.60
CA ALA A 80 -12.09 -23.83 1.64
C ALA A 80 -12.81 -22.63 0.98
N TYR A 81 -12.25 -21.42 1.14
CA TYR A 81 -12.79 -20.19 0.57
C TYR A 81 -12.46 -20.03 -0.91
N ILE A 82 -11.26 -20.43 -1.34
CA ILE A 82 -10.87 -20.50 -2.75
C ILE A 82 -11.87 -21.35 -3.52
N HIS A 83 -12.18 -22.55 -3.01
CA HIS A 83 -13.21 -23.41 -3.59
C HIS A 83 -14.61 -22.77 -3.55
N ARG A 84 -15.01 -22.22 -2.40
CA ARG A 84 -16.34 -21.58 -2.22
C ARG A 84 -16.58 -20.42 -3.19
N PHE A 85 -15.57 -19.60 -3.45
CA PHE A 85 -15.66 -18.43 -4.33
C PHE A 85 -15.23 -18.73 -5.77
N HIS A 86 -14.99 -20.00 -6.12
CA HIS A 86 -14.58 -20.44 -7.45
C HIS A 86 -13.35 -19.68 -8.00
N ILE A 87 -12.35 -19.48 -7.13
CA ILE A 87 -11.11 -18.78 -7.49
C ILE A 87 -10.17 -19.78 -8.16
N ASP A 88 -9.72 -19.48 -9.38
CA ASP A 88 -8.73 -20.30 -10.07
C ASP A 88 -7.32 -19.99 -9.57
N GLU A 89 -6.69 -20.87 -8.82
CA GLU A 89 -5.40 -20.60 -8.20
C GLU A 89 -4.25 -20.32 -9.17
N ASN A 90 -4.35 -20.76 -10.43
CA ASN A 90 -3.29 -20.62 -11.44
C ASN A 90 -3.51 -19.46 -12.41
N ALA A 91 -4.62 -18.74 -12.27
CA ALA A 91 -4.94 -17.62 -13.14
C ALA A 91 -3.94 -16.47 -12.93
N VAL A 92 -3.48 -15.85 -14.02
CA VAL A 92 -2.62 -14.67 -13.98
C VAL A 92 -3.40 -13.51 -13.37
N ARG A 93 -2.83 -12.88 -12.34
CA ARG A 93 -3.46 -11.76 -11.63
C ARG A 93 -2.45 -10.69 -11.25
N MET A 94 -2.91 -9.45 -11.19
CA MET A 94 -2.14 -8.34 -10.63
C MET A 94 -2.89 -7.72 -9.45
N VAL A 95 -2.12 -7.22 -8.48
CA VAL A 95 -2.63 -6.38 -7.41
C VAL A 95 -2.36 -4.92 -7.78
N PHE A 96 -3.41 -4.10 -7.76
CA PHE A 96 -3.32 -2.66 -7.81
C PHE A 96 -3.73 -2.11 -6.45
N TYR A 97 -2.91 -1.26 -5.84
CA TYR A 97 -3.20 -0.62 -4.57
C TYR A 97 -3.42 0.86 -4.78
N LEU A 98 -4.62 1.31 -4.44
CA LEU A 98 -5.11 2.66 -4.62
C LEU A 98 -5.17 3.38 -3.28
N GLU A 99 -4.69 4.62 -3.26
CA GLU A 99 -4.69 5.51 -2.09
C GLU A 99 -5.40 6.82 -2.45
N SER A 100 -6.45 7.19 -1.72
CA SER A 100 -7.12 8.48 -1.86
C SER A 100 -6.59 9.53 -0.89
N GLN A 101 -6.61 10.79 -1.31
CA GLN A 101 -6.21 11.90 -0.43
C GLN A 101 -7.12 12.06 0.80
N THR A 102 -8.43 11.84 0.59
CA THR A 102 -9.48 11.89 1.62
C THR A 102 -10.19 10.55 1.73
N ASP A 103 -11.03 10.38 2.75
CA ASP A 103 -11.89 9.19 2.82
C ASP A 103 -12.69 9.01 1.53
N TYR A 104 -12.70 7.81 0.98
CA TYR A 104 -13.39 7.52 -0.27
C TYR A 104 -14.89 7.32 -0.09
N THR A 105 -15.63 7.58 -1.16
CA THR A 105 -17.09 7.49 -1.19
C THR A 105 -17.58 6.11 -1.63
N LYS A 106 -18.86 5.81 -1.40
CA LYS A 106 -19.46 4.55 -1.88
C LYS A 106 -19.55 4.53 -3.40
N GLU A 107 -19.70 5.70 -4.00
CA GLU A 107 -19.72 5.95 -5.44
C GLU A 107 -18.38 5.51 -6.05
N ALA A 108 -17.24 5.93 -5.48
CA ALA A 108 -15.91 5.49 -5.91
C ALA A 108 -15.77 3.95 -5.90
N VAL A 109 -16.23 3.30 -4.82
CA VAL A 109 -16.23 1.83 -4.72
C VAL A 109 -17.12 1.19 -5.79
N SER A 110 -18.27 1.78 -6.10
CA SER A 110 -19.18 1.28 -7.13
C SER A 110 -18.60 1.40 -8.54
N LEU A 111 -17.92 2.51 -8.83
CA LEU A 111 -17.25 2.76 -10.11
C LEU A 111 -16.12 1.75 -10.33
N LEU A 112 -15.24 1.58 -9.35
CA LEU A 112 -14.16 0.60 -9.42
C LEU A 112 -14.70 -0.83 -9.60
N LYS A 113 -15.79 -1.20 -8.91
CA LYS A 113 -16.45 -2.50 -9.13
C LYS A 113 -16.97 -2.67 -10.56
N SER A 114 -17.46 -1.61 -11.19
CA SER A 114 -17.96 -1.68 -12.57
C SER A 114 -16.84 -1.87 -13.60
N LEU A 115 -15.61 -1.48 -13.27
CA LEU A 115 -14.40 -1.71 -14.06
C LEU A 115 -13.81 -3.13 -13.88
N LEU A 116 -14.39 -3.94 -12.98
CA LEU A 116 -13.95 -5.30 -12.67
C LEU A 116 -15.04 -6.32 -13.05
N PRO A 117 -15.26 -6.56 -14.35
CA PRO A 117 -16.35 -7.42 -14.82
C PRO A 117 -16.06 -8.91 -14.64
N ASP A 118 -14.80 -9.32 -14.47
CA ASP A 118 -14.46 -10.74 -14.39
C ASP A 118 -14.85 -11.32 -13.02
N SER A 119 -15.44 -12.51 -13.04
CA SER A 119 -15.73 -13.29 -11.84
C SER A 119 -14.50 -13.59 -10.99
N GLN A 120 -13.30 -13.56 -11.56
CA GLN A 120 -12.02 -13.75 -10.92
C GLN A 120 -11.49 -12.45 -10.28
N ASP A 121 -11.96 -11.28 -10.70
CA ASP A 121 -11.58 -10.00 -10.14
C ASP A 121 -12.11 -9.80 -8.72
N ALA A 122 -11.45 -8.93 -7.94
CA ALA A 122 -11.93 -8.55 -6.62
C ALA A 122 -11.57 -7.11 -6.28
N LEU A 123 -12.53 -6.41 -5.67
CA LEU A 123 -12.29 -5.16 -4.96
C LEU A 123 -12.22 -5.45 -3.46
N VAL A 124 -11.13 -5.02 -2.83
CA VAL A 124 -10.83 -5.22 -1.42
C VAL A 124 -10.68 -3.86 -0.75
N GLN A 125 -11.62 -3.52 0.13
CA GLN A 125 -11.55 -2.32 0.95
C GLN A 125 -10.64 -2.59 2.16
N ILE A 126 -9.51 -1.88 2.27
CA ILE A 126 -8.53 -2.06 3.34
C ILE A 126 -8.90 -1.18 4.54
N ASP A 127 -9.09 0.11 4.31
CA ASP A 127 -9.57 1.10 5.28
C ASP A 127 -10.34 2.23 4.56
N SER A 128 -10.52 3.42 5.17
CA SER A 128 -11.29 4.51 4.56
C SER A 128 -10.59 5.23 3.40
N LYS A 129 -9.29 5.00 3.18
CA LYS A 129 -8.49 5.65 2.14
C LYS A 129 -7.82 4.69 1.17
N HIS A 130 -7.78 3.41 1.50
CA HIS A 130 -7.02 2.43 0.74
C HIS A 130 -7.91 1.30 0.20
N ILE A 131 -7.75 1.03 -1.10
CA ILE A 131 -8.44 -0.03 -1.83
C ILE A 131 -7.41 -0.86 -2.57
N ALA A 132 -7.48 -2.19 -2.45
CA ALA A 132 -6.74 -3.10 -3.32
C ALA A 132 -7.69 -3.70 -4.37
N LEU A 133 -7.27 -3.66 -5.64
CA LEU A 133 -7.93 -4.34 -6.75
C LEU A 133 -7.08 -5.54 -7.13
N ILE A 134 -7.73 -6.68 -7.30
CA ILE A 134 -7.13 -7.89 -7.84
C ILE A 134 -7.76 -8.08 -9.21
N VAL A 135 -6.94 -7.94 -10.25
CA VAL A 135 -7.40 -8.00 -11.64
C VAL A 135 -6.83 -9.25 -12.30
N HIS A 136 -7.70 -10.03 -12.91
CA HIS A 136 -7.36 -11.21 -13.69
C HIS A 136 -6.99 -10.84 -15.13
N PHE A 137 -6.04 -11.58 -15.69
CA PHE A 137 -5.65 -11.47 -17.09
C PHE A 137 -5.56 -12.86 -17.74
N GLU A 138 -6.05 -12.99 -18.98
CA GLU A 138 -5.91 -14.23 -19.76
C GLU A 138 -4.45 -14.53 -20.12
N LYS A 139 -3.67 -13.47 -20.35
CA LYS A 139 -2.23 -13.50 -20.66
C LYS A 139 -1.51 -12.51 -19.76
N THR A 140 -0.23 -12.71 -19.50
CA THR A 140 0.60 -11.72 -18.79
C THR A 140 0.56 -10.39 -19.54
N PRO A 141 0.07 -9.29 -18.91
CA PRO A 141 -0.01 -8.00 -19.57
C PRO A 141 1.37 -7.37 -19.72
N ASP A 142 1.56 -6.58 -20.77
CA ASP A 142 2.77 -5.76 -20.93
C ASP A 142 2.67 -4.43 -20.17
N SER A 143 3.77 -3.66 -20.18
CA SER A 143 3.82 -2.39 -19.45
C SER A 143 2.86 -1.32 -19.97
N GLU A 144 2.49 -1.36 -21.25
CA GLU A 144 1.56 -0.39 -21.85
C GLU A 144 0.13 -0.73 -21.42
N GLU A 145 -0.25 -2.02 -21.50
CA GLU A 145 -1.52 -2.54 -21.00
C GLU A 145 -1.70 -2.20 -19.51
N ILE A 146 -0.69 -2.44 -18.67
CA ILE A 146 -0.77 -2.14 -17.22
C ILE A 146 -0.98 -0.64 -16.95
N ASN A 147 -0.26 0.24 -17.66
CA ASN A 147 -0.42 1.68 -17.49
C ASN A 147 -1.80 2.15 -17.94
N GLN A 148 -2.35 1.54 -19.00
CA GLN A 148 -3.70 1.84 -19.46
C GLN A 148 -4.75 1.52 -18.37
N TYR A 149 -4.68 0.35 -17.72
CA TYR A 149 -5.55 0.03 -16.57
C TYR A 149 -5.40 1.05 -15.44
N CYS A 150 -4.17 1.45 -15.10
CA CYS A 150 -3.93 2.44 -14.06
C CYS A 150 -4.59 3.79 -14.40
N MET A 151 -4.42 4.26 -15.64
CA MET A 151 -5.04 5.50 -16.11
C MET A 151 -6.56 5.40 -16.10
N GLU A 152 -7.14 4.29 -16.56
CA GLU A 152 -8.59 4.07 -16.53
C GLU A 152 -9.17 4.14 -15.11
N PHE A 153 -8.50 3.54 -14.13
CA PHE A 153 -8.93 3.64 -12.73
C PHE A 153 -8.90 5.08 -12.23
N LEU A 154 -7.81 5.80 -12.48
CA LEU A 154 -7.62 7.17 -12.02
C LEU A 154 -8.59 8.14 -12.71
N ASP A 155 -8.70 8.06 -14.04
CA ASP A 155 -9.56 8.92 -14.85
C ASP A 155 -11.03 8.75 -14.48
N MET A 156 -11.50 7.51 -14.26
CA MET A 156 -12.87 7.25 -13.83
C MET A 156 -13.16 7.83 -12.44
N LEU A 157 -12.22 7.68 -11.51
CA LEU A 157 -12.37 8.21 -10.15
C LEU A 157 -12.34 9.75 -10.13
N GLU A 158 -11.52 10.37 -10.97
CA GLU A 158 -11.43 11.83 -11.06
C GLU A 158 -12.65 12.44 -11.75
N SER A 159 -13.10 11.84 -12.86
CA SER A 159 -14.21 12.39 -13.67
C SER A 159 -15.60 12.14 -13.09
N GLU A 160 -15.85 10.97 -12.48
CA GLU A 160 -17.19 10.55 -12.05
C GLU A 160 -17.38 10.63 -10.53
N ALA A 161 -16.34 10.31 -9.74
CA ALA A 161 -16.38 10.42 -8.29
C ALA A 161 -15.80 11.74 -7.75
N PHE A 162 -15.15 12.55 -8.60
CA PHE A 162 -14.45 13.78 -8.21
C PHE A 162 -13.43 13.54 -7.09
N MET A 163 -12.73 12.40 -7.14
CA MET A 163 -11.77 11.99 -6.14
C MET A 163 -10.39 11.80 -6.74
N SER A 164 -9.37 12.38 -6.09
CA SER A 164 -7.97 12.14 -6.44
C SER A 164 -7.47 10.89 -5.74
N PHE A 165 -7.00 9.95 -6.55
CA PHE A 165 -6.33 8.74 -6.11
C PHE A 165 -4.92 8.69 -6.70
N LYS A 166 -4.08 7.89 -6.05
CA LYS A 166 -2.83 7.36 -6.60
C LYS A 166 -2.97 5.86 -6.71
N VAL A 167 -2.22 5.23 -7.61
CA VAL A 167 -2.19 3.78 -7.79
C VAL A 167 -0.76 3.27 -7.77
N SER A 168 -0.58 2.09 -7.20
CA SER A 168 0.66 1.35 -7.25
C SER A 168 0.41 -0.09 -7.66
N TYR A 169 1.39 -0.71 -8.32
CA TYR A 169 1.27 -2.08 -8.80
C TYR A 169 2.63 -2.80 -8.79
N ASP A 170 2.57 -4.13 -8.80
CA ASP A 170 3.71 -5.03 -8.91
C ASP A 170 3.55 -5.92 -10.17
N LEU A 171 4.48 -6.83 -10.43
CA LEU A 171 4.41 -7.75 -11.55
C LEU A 171 3.23 -8.72 -11.44
N PRO A 172 2.75 -9.25 -12.58
CA PRO A 172 1.76 -10.32 -12.60
C PRO A 172 2.20 -11.55 -11.79
N THR A 173 1.28 -12.04 -10.97
CA THR A 173 1.40 -13.26 -10.17
C THR A 173 0.65 -14.39 -10.86
N ASN A 174 1.26 -15.58 -10.89
CA ASN A 174 0.67 -16.77 -11.52
C ASN A 174 0.15 -17.79 -10.49
N ASN A 175 0.43 -17.59 -9.20
CA ASN A 175 -0.07 -18.43 -8.13
C ASN A 175 -0.81 -17.59 -7.09
N PHE A 176 -1.94 -18.10 -6.63
CA PHE A 176 -2.71 -17.47 -5.56
C PHE A 176 -1.88 -17.23 -4.28
N THR A 177 -0.96 -18.14 -3.95
CA THR A 177 -0.09 -18.05 -2.75
C THR A 177 0.85 -16.85 -2.75
N ASP A 178 1.12 -16.26 -3.91
CA ASP A 178 2.04 -15.12 -4.06
C ASP A 178 1.35 -13.77 -3.80
N LEU A 179 0.02 -13.73 -3.78
CA LEU A 179 -0.77 -12.50 -3.59
C LEU A 179 -0.42 -11.73 -2.30
N PRO A 180 -0.19 -12.34 -1.12
CA PRO A 180 0.18 -11.58 0.07
C PRO A 180 1.54 -10.91 -0.06
N SER A 181 2.48 -11.51 -0.81
CA SER A 181 3.78 -10.90 -1.09
C SER A 181 3.63 -9.74 -2.08
N SER A 182 2.86 -9.94 -3.16
CA SER A 182 2.56 -8.87 -4.13
C SER A 182 1.83 -7.69 -3.47
N TYR A 183 0.87 -7.96 -2.57
CA TYR A 183 0.20 -6.92 -1.78
C TYR A 183 1.17 -6.11 -0.92
N LYS A 184 2.11 -6.78 -0.24
CA LYS A 184 3.17 -6.10 0.51
C LYS A 184 3.99 -5.19 -0.40
N ASP A 185 4.37 -5.68 -1.57
CA ASP A 185 5.22 -4.96 -2.52
C ASP A 185 4.51 -3.71 -3.07
N VAL A 186 3.22 -3.77 -3.40
CA VAL A 186 2.46 -2.59 -3.85
C VAL A 186 2.24 -1.56 -2.74
N VAL A 187 2.00 -1.99 -1.50
CA VAL A 187 1.92 -1.07 -0.35
C VAL A 187 3.24 -0.34 -0.15
N ILE A 188 4.36 -1.06 -0.24
CA ILE A 188 5.70 -0.46 -0.19
C ILE A 188 5.90 0.50 -1.37
N ALA A 189 5.44 0.14 -2.57
CA ALA A 189 5.55 1.01 -3.74
C ALA A 189 4.79 2.32 -3.60
N MET A 190 3.57 2.28 -3.07
CA MET A 190 2.80 3.48 -2.74
C MET A 190 3.58 4.38 -1.77
N HIS A 191 4.08 3.79 -0.69
CA HIS A 191 4.81 4.55 0.33
C HIS A 191 6.09 5.19 -0.22
N ILE A 192 6.93 4.43 -0.92
CA ILE A 192 8.15 4.93 -1.54
C ILE A 192 7.83 5.99 -2.61
N GLY A 193 6.80 5.74 -3.42
CA GLY A 193 6.32 6.69 -4.43
C GLY A 193 5.91 8.03 -3.82
N ASN A 194 5.18 8.00 -2.71
CA ASN A 194 4.78 9.19 -1.97
C ASN A 194 5.96 9.97 -1.36
N ILE A 195 7.05 9.29 -0.96
CA ILE A 195 8.24 9.91 -0.41
C ILE A 195 9.10 10.59 -1.49
N PHE A 196 9.39 9.86 -2.57
CA PHE A 196 10.40 10.26 -3.55
C PHE A 196 9.82 10.89 -4.81
N ASN A 197 8.54 10.68 -5.09
CA ASN A 197 7.85 11.21 -6.26
C ASN A 197 6.41 11.58 -5.91
N SER A 198 6.26 12.51 -4.96
CA SER A 198 4.96 12.90 -4.39
C SER A 198 3.98 13.51 -5.40
N SER A 199 4.48 14.06 -6.52
CA SER A 199 3.68 14.57 -7.64
C SER A 199 3.25 13.47 -8.63
N GLY A 200 3.82 12.27 -8.52
CA GLY A 200 3.41 11.10 -9.27
C GLY A 200 2.06 10.54 -8.82
N HIS A 201 1.41 9.81 -9.71
CA HIS A 201 0.11 9.17 -9.47
C HIS A 201 0.13 7.66 -9.71
N ILE A 202 1.16 7.14 -10.39
CA ILE A 202 1.32 5.72 -10.73
C ILE A 202 2.72 5.27 -10.26
N TYR A 203 2.78 4.23 -9.44
CA TYR A 203 4.03 3.71 -8.87
C TYR A 203 4.18 2.20 -9.12
N SER A 204 5.17 1.82 -9.94
CA SER A 204 5.50 0.40 -10.13
C SER A 204 6.57 -0.03 -9.14
N TYR A 205 6.32 -1.10 -8.39
CA TYR A 205 7.30 -1.64 -7.43
C TYR A 205 8.67 -1.96 -8.06
N ASN A 206 8.67 -2.41 -9.31
CA ASN A 206 9.88 -2.83 -10.01
C ASN A 206 10.70 -1.66 -10.58
N THR A 207 10.14 -0.45 -10.66
CA THR A 207 10.84 0.73 -11.19
C THR A 207 11.30 1.69 -10.11
N LEU A 208 11.05 1.41 -8.82
CA LEU A 208 11.44 2.26 -7.68
C LEU A 208 12.96 2.40 -7.48
N GLY A 209 13.75 1.53 -8.11
CA GLY A 209 15.21 1.59 -8.09
C GLY A 209 15.78 1.61 -6.67
N LEU A 210 16.61 2.61 -6.37
CA LEU A 210 17.27 2.76 -5.07
C LEU A 210 16.28 2.95 -3.91
N GLY A 211 15.12 3.56 -4.14
CA GLY A 211 14.11 3.77 -3.09
C GLY A 211 13.69 2.46 -2.41
N ARG A 212 13.55 1.39 -3.20
CA ARG A 212 13.24 0.03 -2.69
C ARG A 212 14.34 -0.54 -1.80
N LEU A 213 15.60 -0.31 -2.14
CA LEU A 213 16.73 -0.79 -1.35
C LEU A 213 16.83 -0.04 -0.02
N LEU A 214 16.65 1.28 -0.06
CA LEU A 214 16.71 2.13 1.12
C LEU A 214 15.58 1.83 2.12
N TYR A 215 14.39 1.46 1.63
CA TYR A 215 13.24 1.14 2.50
C TYR A 215 13.49 -0.01 3.48
N ASN A 216 14.41 -0.92 3.16
CA ASN A 216 14.75 -2.06 4.02
C ASN A 216 15.87 -1.76 5.04
N ILE A 217 16.43 -0.54 5.03
CA ILE A 217 17.49 -0.15 5.96
C ILE A 217 16.85 0.30 7.28
N PRO A 218 17.27 -0.27 8.43
CA PRO A 218 16.80 0.17 9.74
C PRO A 218 17.01 1.67 9.99
N ALA A 219 16.04 2.33 10.63
CA ALA A 219 16.07 3.78 10.81
C ALA A 219 17.29 4.29 11.60
N ASP A 220 17.78 3.51 12.57
CA ASP A 220 18.98 3.78 13.36
C ASP A 220 20.26 3.74 12.53
N GLU A 221 20.37 2.81 11.57
CA GLU A 221 21.46 2.77 10.60
C GLU A 221 21.41 3.99 9.66
N VAL A 222 20.20 4.39 9.24
CA VAL A 222 20.01 5.60 8.44
C VAL A 222 20.45 6.85 9.21
N GLU A 223 20.02 7.01 10.46
CA GLU A 223 20.41 8.15 11.32
C GLU A 223 21.93 8.18 11.53
N THR A 224 22.54 7.03 11.78
CA THR A 224 24.00 6.90 11.94
C THR A 224 24.73 7.33 10.67
N TYR A 225 24.28 6.88 9.49
CA TYR A 225 24.85 7.29 8.22
C TYR A 225 24.74 8.82 8.03
N LEU A 226 23.56 9.40 8.24
CA LEU A 226 23.36 10.84 8.09
C LEU A 226 24.27 11.64 9.03
N ASN A 227 24.38 11.24 10.30
CA ASN A 227 25.22 11.92 11.29
C ASN A 227 26.73 11.88 10.96
N ASN A 228 27.19 10.83 10.28
CA ASN A 228 28.58 10.69 9.84
C ASN A 228 28.89 11.43 8.52
N HIS A 229 27.87 11.87 7.79
CA HIS A 229 28.00 12.53 6.49
C HIS A 229 27.53 13.99 6.51
N ILE A 230 26.35 14.31 5.97
CA ILE A 230 25.88 15.70 5.84
C ILE A 230 25.26 16.23 7.15
N ASN A 231 24.93 15.34 8.09
CA ASN A 231 24.19 15.62 9.31
C ASN A 231 22.71 15.98 9.05
N PHE A 232 21.83 15.41 9.88
CA PHE A 232 20.39 15.62 9.83
C PHE A 232 20.00 17.11 9.97
N ASP A 233 20.66 17.84 10.88
CA ASP A 233 20.34 19.24 11.16
C ASP A 233 20.62 20.14 9.96
N ILE A 234 21.72 19.89 9.25
CA ILE A 234 22.07 20.65 8.03
C ILE A 234 21.05 20.37 6.93
N LEU A 235 20.70 19.10 6.70
CA LEU A 235 19.66 18.72 5.73
C LEU A 235 18.30 19.34 6.08
N SER A 236 17.98 19.44 7.37
CA SER A 236 16.73 20.05 7.83
C SER A 236 16.66 21.56 7.65
N GLY A 237 17.81 22.23 7.63
CA GLY A 237 17.92 23.67 7.38
C GLY A 237 17.97 24.06 5.91
N LEU A 238 18.00 23.10 4.97
CA LEU A 238 18.00 23.41 3.54
C LEU A 238 16.67 24.02 3.11
N ASP A 239 16.75 25.16 2.43
CA ASP A 239 15.57 25.80 1.86
C ASP A 239 15.06 25.04 0.61
N VAL A 240 13.79 25.28 0.27
CA VAL A 240 13.12 24.64 -0.87
C VAL A 240 13.84 24.99 -2.19
N GLU A 241 14.40 26.19 -2.32
CA GLU A 241 15.13 26.58 -3.53
C GLU A 241 16.41 25.74 -3.73
N THR A 242 17.14 25.44 -2.66
CA THR A 242 18.34 24.61 -2.68
C THR A 242 18.00 23.17 -3.00
N LEU A 243 16.92 22.63 -2.40
CA LEU A 243 16.45 21.28 -2.70
C LEU A 243 16.05 21.15 -4.18
N ASN A 244 15.25 22.08 -4.70
CA ASN A 244 14.86 22.13 -6.11
C ASN A 244 16.06 22.27 -7.05
N LEU A 245 17.08 23.03 -6.63
CA LEU A 245 18.32 23.18 -7.39
C LEU A 245 19.08 21.86 -7.47
N LEU A 246 19.24 21.17 -6.35
CA LEU A 246 19.95 19.88 -6.30
C LEU A 246 19.22 18.82 -7.12
N GLU A 247 17.90 18.73 -6.99
CA GLU A 247 17.06 17.84 -7.79
C GLU A 247 17.21 18.14 -9.29
N ALA A 248 17.06 19.41 -9.70
CA ALA A 248 17.26 19.80 -11.09
C ALA A 248 18.69 19.51 -11.58
N PHE A 249 19.70 19.64 -10.72
CA PHE A 249 21.09 19.34 -11.07
C PHE A 249 21.33 17.84 -11.24
N PHE A 250 20.74 17.00 -10.39
CA PHE A 250 20.80 15.55 -10.50
C PHE A 250 20.02 15.01 -11.71
N ASP A 251 18.86 15.58 -12.01
CA ASP A 251 18.04 15.21 -13.19
C ASP A 251 18.71 15.50 -14.52
N ASN A 252 19.63 16.47 -14.53
CA ASN A 252 20.38 16.88 -15.72
C ASN A 252 21.81 16.32 -15.71
N ASP A 253 22.03 15.17 -15.08
CA ASP A 253 23.33 14.47 -15.06
C ASP A 253 24.50 15.35 -14.60
N LEU A 254 24.27 16.22 -13.62
CA LEU A 254 25.25 17.19 -13.10
C LEU A 254 25.71 18.24 -14.14
N SER A 255 24.95 18.42 -15.22
CA SER A 255 25.24 19.39 -16.27
C SER A 255 24.84 20.80 -15.84
N LEU A 256 25.85 21.66 -15.64
CA LEU A 256 25.62 23.08 -15.37
C LEU A 256 24.81 23.76 -16.48
N ALA A 257 25.03 23.39 -17.74
CA ALA A 257 24.40 24.06 -18.88
C ALA A 257 22.92 23.70 -19.04
N GLU A 258 22.57 22.42 -18.87
CA GLU A 258 21.18 21.96 -18.94
C GLU A 258 20.40 22.42 -17.70
N THR A 259 20.99 22.30 -16.51
CA THR A 259 20.36 22.75 -15.26
C THR A 259 20.06 24.25 -15.27
N SER A 260 21.02 25.08 -15.71
CA SER A 260 20.80 26.54 -15.83
C SER A 260 19.63 26.87 -16.76
N ARG A 261 19.48 26.11 -17.86
CA ARG A 261 18.34 26.26 -18.78
C ARG A 261 17.02 25.79 -18.13
N LYS A 262 16.98 24.60 -17.52
CA LYS A 262 15.79 24.05 -16.85
C LYS A 262 15.29 24.99 -15.74
N MET A 263 16.21 25.59 -15.00
CA MET A 263 15.89 26.50 -13.89
C MET A 263 15.74 27.98 -14.31
N PHE A 264 15.93 28.32 -15.58
CA PHE A 264 15.90 29.71 -16.09
C PHE A 264 16.83 30.68 -15.34
N ILE A 265 18.02 30.22 -14.93
CA ILE A 265 19.03 31.04 -14.24
C ILE A 265 20.33 31.11 -15.05
N HIS A 266 21.13 32.14 -14.80
CA HIS A 266 22.45 32.25 -15.42
C HIS A 266 23.42 31.21 -14.82
N ARG A 267 24.33 30.67 -15.64
CA ARG A 267 25.31 29.64 -15.23
C ARG A 267 26.13 30.05 -14.01
N ASN A 268 26.55 31.32 -13.93
CA ASN A 268 27.34 31.81 -12.79
C ASN A 268 26.52 31.85 -11.49
N THR A 269 25.22 32.12 -11.58
CA THR A 269 24.32 32.07 -10.42
C THR A 269 24.15 30.65 -9.92
N LEU A 270 24.03 29.67 -10.84
CA LEU A 270 24.02 28.24 -10.48
C LEU A 270 25.32 27.84 -9.76
N ILE A 271 26.48 28.21 -10.33
CA ILE A 271 27.79 27.94 -9.72
C ILE A 271 27.87 28.52 -8.30
N TYR A 272 27.50 29.78 -8.12
CA TYR A 272 27.50 30.43 -6.80
C TYR A 272 26.60 29.70 -5.78
N ARG A 273 25.40 29.25 -6.20
CA ARG A 273 24.51 28.49 -5.33
C ARG A 273 25.09 27.13 -4.96
N LEU A 274 25.74 26.44 -5.91
CA LEU A 274 26.44 25.18 -5.67
C LEU A 274 27.64 25.35 -4.74
N ASP A 275 28.42 26.43 -4.90
CA ASP A 275 29.54 26.76 -4.02
C ASP A 275 29.04 27.03 -2.59
N LYS A 276 27.95 27.79 -2.43
CA LYS A 276 27.32 28.02 -1.11
C LYS A 276 26.86 26.72 -0.45
N PHE A 277 26.31 25.78 -1.23
CA PHE A 277 25.94 24.46 -0.73
C PHE A 277 27.17 23.64 -0.30
N ALA A 278 28.25 23.70 -1.07
CA ALA A 278 29.50 23.03 -0.75
C ALA A 278 30.15 23.62 0.52
N ASP A 279 30.11 24.94 0.70
CA ASP A 279 30.61 25.60 1.91
C ASP A 279 29.81 25.20 3.16
N LEU A 280 28.50 24.98 3.00
CA LEU A 280 27.61 24.57 4.09
C LEU A 280 27.81 23.10 4.50
N THR A 281 27.97 22.21 3.52
CA THR A 281 27.91 20.75 3.73
C THR A 281 29.29 20.07 3.69
N GLY A 282 30.29 20.72 3.09
CA GLY A 282 31.58 20.13 2.77
C GLY A 282 31.59 19.27 1.49
N TYR A 283 30.46 19.15 0.78
CA TYR A 283 30.32 18.29 -0.41
C TYR A 283 30.13 19.12 -1.69
N ASP A 284 31.00 18.88 -2.68
CA ASP A 284 30.88 19.52 -4.00
C ASP A 284 30.16 18.58 -4.97
N VAL A 285 28.85 18.78 -5.15
CA VAL A 285 28.00 17.93 -6.03
C VAL A 285 28.41 17.93 -7.50
N ARG A 286 29.36 18.75 -7.94
CA ARG A 286 29.97 18.64 -9.28
C ARG A 286 30.91 17.43 -9.36
N LYS A 287 31.40 16.93 -8.23
CA LYS A 287 32.14 15.68 -8.12
C LYS A 287 31.16 14.54 -7.92
N PHE A 288 31.28 13.51 -8.74
CA PHE A 288 30.37 12.37 -8.71
C PHE A 288 30.29 11.66 -7.34
N SER A 289 31.42 11.50 -6.64
CA SER A 289 31.46 10.90 -5.30
C SER A 289 30.60 11.66 -4.28
N ASP A 290 30.72 12.98 -4.30
CA ASP A 290 30.04 13.87 -3.38
C ASP A 290 28.57 13.98 -3.77
N ALA A 291 28.28 14.04 -5.08
CA ALA A 291 26.93 14.02 -5.64
C ALA A 291 26.14 12.79 -5.19
N ILE A 292 26.74 11.59 -5.25
CA ILE A 292 26.11 10.36 -4.75
C ILE A 292 25.84 10.47 -3.25
N THR A 293 26.82 10.94 -2.48
CA THR A 293 26.69 11.06 -1.01
C THR A 293 25.55 12.01 -0.65
N VAL A 294 25.45 13.14 -1.34
CA VAL A 294 24.37 14.12 -1.17
C VAL A 294 23.03 13.55 -1.60
N LYS A 295 22.95 12.92 -2.77
CA LYS A 295 21.71 12.32 -3.28
C LYS A 295 21.18 11.24 -2.33
N LEU A 296 22.03 10.33 -1.87
CA LEU A 296 21.65 9.31 -0.89
C LEU A 296 21.23 9.93 0.44
N SER A 297 21.97 10.92 0.95
CA SER A 297 21.63 11.58 2.21
C SER A 297 20.27 12.28 2.15
N LEU A 298 19.97 12.97 1.04
CA LEU A 298 18.65 13.57 0.82
C LEU A 298 17.54 12.51 0.75
N MET A 299 17.78 11.40 0.06
CA MET A 299 16.80 10.31 -0.01
C MET A 299 16.52 9.72 1.37
N LEU A 300 17.57 9.42 2.12
CA LEU A 300 17.48 8.87 3.48
C LEU A 300 16.81 9.83 4.47
N TYR A 301 17.09 11.13 4.34
CA TYR A 301 16.45 12.16 5.13
C TYR A 301 14.94 12.24 4.88
N ASN A 302 14.51 12.22 3.60
CA ASN A 302 13.10 12.20 3.25
C ASN A 302 12.39 10.94 3.76
N TYR A 303 13.07 9.79 3.75
CA TYR A 303 12.55 8.54 4.30
C TYR A 303 12.31 8.61 5.82
N ILE A 304 13.28 9.10 6.60
CA ILE A 304 13.10 9.26 8.06
C ILE A 304 11.95 10.22 8.38
N ARG A 305 11.80 11.28 7.59
CA ARG A 305 10.73 12.27 7.80
C ARG A 305 9.33 11.75 7.51
N ALA A 306 9.20 10.78 6.62
CA ALA A 306 7.91 10.18 6.29
C ALA A 306 7.52 9.03 7.22
N THR A 307 8.49 8.45 7.93
CA THR A 307 8.29 7.30 8.82
C THR A 307 8.17 7.66 10.31
N LYS A 308 8.51 8.90 10.70
CA LYS A 308 8.28 9.48 12.03
C LYS A 308 6.95 10.22 12.09
#